data_AF-B9TPZ0-F1
#
_entry.id   AF-B9TPZ0-F1
#
_cell.length_a   1.000
_cell.length_b   1.000
_cell.length_c   1.000
_cell.angle_alpha   90.00
_cell.angle_beta   90.00
_cell.angle_gamma   90.00
#
_symmetry.space_group_name_H-M   'P 1'
#
loop_
_entity.id
_entity.type
_entity.pdbx_description
1 polymer ?
#
loop_
_entity_poly.entity_id
_entity_poly.type
_entity_poly.pdbx_seq_one_letter_code
_entity_poly.pdbx_strand_id
1 'polypeptide(L)'
;MQTFHIEPTHDALLQTALVNQINQKTKPLGALGRLETLALQLGLVQQTERPVLQQPTMLVFAGDHGIVEEGVSPYPQAVTAQMVLNFLNGGAAINVFARQHGFDLHVVDSGVNAVFQPHPLLIDAKIGMGTENFRHHPAMTADQCTQAITRGAQIARNAIAQGCNVMALGEMGIGNTSSASCLMSVLCDLPMHQCVGRGTGLSDK
;
A
#
# COMPACT_ATOMS: atom_id res chain seq x y z
N MET A 1 -1.65 -22.10 -1.96
CA MET A 1 -1.22 -20.81 -1.37
C MET A 1 0.30 -20.76 -1.40
N GLN A 2 0.87 -19.64 -1.84
CA GLN A 2 2.31 -19.42 -1.80
C GLN A 2 2.76 -19.23 -0.35
N THR A 3 3.79 -19.95 0.09
CA THR A 3 4.35 -19.79 1.43
C THR A 3 5.41 -18.70 1.42
N PHE A 4 5.28 -17.72 2.31
CA PHE A 4 6.30 -16.69 2.53
C PHE A 4 7.10 -17.04 3.78
N HIS A 5 8.42 -17.03 3.66
CA HIS A 5 9.31 -17.15 4.82
C HIS A 5 9.59 -15.74 5.34
N ILE A 6 9.00 -15.40 6.48
CA ILE A 6 9.14 -14.07 7.10
C ILE A 6 9.85 -14.28 8.43
N GLU A 7 11.10 -13.82 8.50
CA GLU A 7 11.90 -13.93 9.72
C GLU A 7 11.43 -12.91 10.77
N PRO A 8 11.44 -13.26 12.06
CA PRO A 8 11.21 -12.30 13.13
C PRO A 8 12.33 -11.26 13.17
N THR A 9 11.96 -10.01 13.41
CA THR A 9 12.94 -8.91 13.55
C THR A 9 13.58 -8.84 14.94
N HIS A 10 13.26 -9.78 15.82
CA HIS A 10 13.71 -9.76 17.21
C HIS A 10 15.19 -10.15 17.31
N ASP A 11 15.97 -9.27 17.93
CA ASP A 11 17.35 -9.53 18.34
C ASP A 11 17.57 -8.83 19.70
N ALA A 12 17.75 -9.63 20.75
CA ALA A 12 17.87 -9.12 22.12
C ALA A 12 19.16 -8.30 22.34
N LEU A 13 20.26 -8.66 21.67
CA LEU A 13 21.54 -7.97 21.79
C LEU A 13 21.46 -6.62 21.08
N LEU A 14 20.95 -6.62 19.84
CA LEU A 14 20.75 -5.40 19.06
C LEU A 14 19.72 -4.47 19.72
N GLN A 15 18.62 -5.02 20.25
CA GLN A 15 17.63 -4.24 20.99
C GLN A 15 18.27 -3.51 22.17
N THR A 16 19.11 -4.21 22.95
CA THR A 16 19.81 -3.62 24.10
C THR A 16 20.77 -2.51 23.65
N ALA A 17 21.52 -2.74 22.57
CA ALA A 17 22.44 -1.75 22.01
C ALA A 17 21.69 -0.49 21.51
N LEU A 18 20.61 -0.67 20.75
CA LEU A 18 19.75 0.41 20.26
C LEU A 18 19.15 1.23 21.41
N VAL A 19 18.57 0.58 22.43
CA VAL A 19 18.01 1.27 23.60
C VAL A 19 19.07 2.09 24.32
N ASN A 20 20.27 1.52 24.53
CA ASN A 20 21.39 2.24 25.14
C ASN A 20 21.79 3.46 24.30
N GLN A 21 21.95 3.29 22.98
CA GLN A 21 22.32 4.38 22.08
C GLN A 21 21.26 5.50 22.06
N ILE A 22 19.97 5.15 22.11
CA ILE A 22 18.86 6.12 22.14
C ILE A 22 18.85 6.89 23.47
N ASN A 23 19.04 6.20 24.60
CA ASN A 23 19.03 6.80 25.93
C ASN A 23 20.24 7.70 26.20
N GLN A 24 21.40 7.41 25.57
CA GLN A 24 22.63 8.19 25.72
C GLN A 24 22.70 9.42 24.80
N LYS A 25 21.70 9.69 23.96
CA LYS A 25 21.63 10.96 23.22
C LYS A 25 21.46 12.12 24.19
N THR A 26 21.93 13.31 23.80
CA THR A 26 21.84 14.55 24.60
C THR A 26 20.39 15.05 24.67
N LYS A 27 19.57 14.36 25.46
CA LYS A 27 18.14 14.63 25.71
C LYS A 27 17.73 14.01 27.05
N PRO A 28 16.69 14.53 27.72
CA PRO A 28 16.04 13.76 28.78
C PRO A 28 15.49 12.43 28.23
N LEU A 29 15.41 11.41 29.08
CA LEU A 29 14.86 10.11 28.70
C LEU A 29 13.42 10.27 28.20
N GLY A 30 13.11 9.68 27.04
CA GLY A 30 11.78 9.74 26.43
C GLY A 30 11.38 11.08 25.80
N ALA A 31 12.24 12.10 25.82
CA ALA A 31 11.88 13.44 25.35
C ALA A 31 11.53 13.52 23.84
N LEU A 32 11.94 12.54 23.03
CA LEU A 32 11.58 12.48 21.60
C LEU A 32 10.35 11.59 21.32
N GLY A 33 9.72 11.03 22.35
CA GLY A 33 8.47 10.28 22.26
C GLY A 33 8.51 9.18 21.19
N ARG A 34 7.59 9.24 20.22
CA ARG A 34 7.44 8.25 19.15
C ARG A 34 8.67 8.08 18.26
N LEU A 35 9.55 9.09 18.18
CA LEU A 35 10.79 8.97 17.41
C LEU A 35 11.74 7.95 18.03
N GLU A 36 11.74 7.78 19.36
CA GLU A 36 12.59 6.81 20.05
C GLU A 36 12.13 5.38 19.75
N THR A 37 10.82 5.13 19.85
CA THR A 37 10.25 3.82 19.55
C THR A 37 10.38 3.47 18.06
N LEU A 38 10.20 4.46 17.18
CA LEU A 38 10.40 4.27 15.74
C LEU A 38 11.86 3.97 15.40
N ALA A 39 12.83 4.68 16.01
CA ALA A 39 14.26 4.41 15.78
C ALA A 39 14.66 2.98 16.20
N LEU A 40 14.15 2.52 17.35
CA LEU A 40 14.34 1.14 17.80
C LEU A 40 13.73 0.13 16.81
N GLN A 41 12.49 0.36 16.38
CA GLN A 41 11.80 -0.51 15.42
C GLN A 41 12.57 -0.59 14.10
N LEU A 42 13.00 0.54 13.54
CA LEU A 42 13.75 0.58 12.29
C LEU A 42 15.10 -0.14 12.43
N GLY A 43 15.80 0.05 13.54
CA GLY A 43 17.06 -0.65 13.80
C GLY A 43 16.88 -2.17 13.86
N LEU A 44 15.82 -2.66 14.49
CA LEU A 44 15.49 -4.09 14.52
C LEU A 44 15.04 -4.62 13.14
N VAL A 45 14.23 -3.89 12.38
CA VAL A 45 13.81 -4.31 11.03
C VAL A 45 15.01 -4.37 10.08
N GLN A 46 15.90 -3.38 10.16
CA GLN A 46 17.09 -3.30 9.29
C GLN A 46 18.32 -4.04 9.86
N GLN A 47 18.19 -4.66 11.05
CA GLN A 47 19.27 -5.37 11.74
C GLN A 47 20.55 -4.52 11.89
N THR A 48 20.41 -3.27 12.34
CA THR A 48 21.51 -2.29 12.46
C THR A 48 21.25 -1.24 13.54
N GLU A 49 22.30 -0.73 14.18
CA GLU A 49 22.26 0.41 15.10
C GLU A 49 22.17 1.78 14.38
N ARG A 50 22.30 1.77 13.05
CA ARG A 50 22.32 2.96 12.20
C ARG A 50 21.37 2.77 11.02
N PRO A 51 20.04 2.73 11.27
CA PRO A 51 19.07 2.55 10.19
C PRO A 51 19.17 3.71 9.19
N VAL A 52 19.05 3.38 7.91
CA VAL A 52 19.08 4.33 6.79
C VAL A 52 17.93 4.06 5.84
N LEU A 53 17.53 5.09 5.09
CA LEU A 53 16.59 4.94 3.99
C LEU A 53 17.41 4.89 2.70
N GLN A 54 17.30 3.80 1.95
CA GLN A 54 18.01 3.56 0.71
C GLN A 54 17.01 3.27 -0.38
N GLN A 55 17.06 4.08 -1.46
CA GLN A 55 16.16 4.02 -2.62
C GLN A 55 14.70 3.83 -2.23
N PRO A 56 14.13 4.70 -1.36
CA PRO A 56 12.78 4.48 -0.88
C PRO A 56 11.79 4.51 -2.06
N THR A 57 10.86 3.56 -2.11
CA THR A 57 9.99 3.36 -3.28
C THR A 57 8.52 3.54 -2.89
N MET A 58 7.74 4.29 -3.67
CA MET A 58 6.29 4.42 -3.54
C MET A 58 5.59 3.58 -4.60
N LEU A 59 4.85 2.56 -4.19
CA LEU A 59 4.07 1.70 -5.08
C LEU A 59 2.58 2.05 -4.94
N VAL A 60 1.97 2.58 -6.01
CA VAL A 60 0.52 2.86 -6.06
C VAL A 60 -0.18 1.76 -6.85
N PHE A 61 -0.94 0.90 -6.17
CA PHE A 61 -1.70 -0.19 -6.81
C PHE A 61 -3.06 0.30 -7.29
N ALA A 62 -3.31 0.24 -8.59
CA ALA A 62 -4.54 0.69 -9.20
C ALA A 62 -5.41 -0.47 -9.68
N GLY A 63 -6.72 -0.40 -9.42
CA GLY A 63 -7.69 -1.40 -9.86
C GLY A 63 -9.12 -0.90 -9.77
N ASP A 64 -10.00 -1.40 -10.63
CA ASP A 64 -11.42 -1.06 -10.60
C ASP A 64 -12.25 -2.12 -9.88
N HIS A 65 -13.35 -1.69 -9.28
CA HIS A 65 -14.22 -2.56 -8.48
C HIS A 65 -15.63 -2.62 -9.06
N GLY A 66 -16.16 -3.84 -9.26
CA GLY A 66 -17.53 -4.04 -9.77
C GLY A 66 -18.63 -3.54 -8.83
N ILE A 67 -18.35 -3.41 -7.53
CA ILE A 67 -19.32 -2.88 -6.55
C ILE A 67 -19.80 -1.45 -6.87
N VAL A 68 -19.06 -0.71 -7.71
CA VAL A 68 -19.44 0.64 -8.16
C VAL A 68 -20.81 0.65 -8.85
N GLU A 69 -21.24 -0.46 -9.46
CA GLU A 69 -22.59 -0.64 -10.03
C GLU A 69 -23.71 -0.40 -9.01
N GLU A 70 -23.43 -0.59 -7.72
CA GLU A 70 -24.39 -0.38 -6.62
C GLU A 70 -24.47 1.09 -6.16
N GLY A 71 -23.79 2.02 -6.85
CA GLY A 71 -23.84 3.45 -6.52
C GLY A 71 -23.06 3.83 -5.26
N VAL A 72 -22.07 3.02 -4.87
CA VAL A 72 -21.25 3.25 -3.66
C VAL A 72 -20.20 4.36 -3.81
N SER A 73 -20.18 5.06 -4.93
CA SER A 73 -19.29 6.21 -5.15
C SER A 73 -19.99 7.27 -5.99
N PRO A 74 -19.82 8.57 -5.68
CA PRO A 74 -20.36 9.64 -6.52
C PRO A 74 -19.55 9.87 -7.80
N TYR A 75 -18.35 9.28 -7.91
CA TYR A 75 -17.47 9.44 -9.06
C TYR A 75 -17.65 8.29 -10.06
N PRO A 76 -17.57 8.57 -11.38
CA PRO A 76 -17.64 7.52 -12.38
C PRO A 76 -16.37 6.65 -12.33
N GLN A 77 -16.52 5.35 -12.58
CA GLN A 77 -15.41 4.38 -12.55
C GLN A 77 -14.23 4.78 -13.46
N ALA A 78 -14.50 5.45 -14.59
CA ALA A 78 -13.48 5.97 -15.50
C ALA A 78 -12.43 6.91 -14.85
N VAL A 79 -12.72 7.47 -13.66
CA VAL A 79 -11.77 8.30 -12.90
C VAL A 79 -10.54 7.51 -12.47
N THR A 80 -10.64 6.19 -12.23
CA THR A 80 -9.47 5.35 -11.92
C THR A 80 -8.40 5.47 -13.01
N ALA A 81 -8.78 5.27 -14.27
CA ALA A 81 -7.85 5.37 -15.39
C ALA A 81 -7.29 6.79 -15.59
N GLN A 82 -8.12 7.81 -15.40
CA GLN A 82 -7.69 9.21 -15.48
C GLN A 82 -6.65 9.54 -14.41
N MET A 83 -6.83 9.05 -13.19
CA MET A 83 -5.87 9.24 -12.10
C MET A 83 -4.58 8.47 -12.33
N VAL A 84 -4.63 7.26 -12.90
CA VAL A 84 -3.42 6.54 -13.33
C VAL A 84 -2.62 7.39 -14.31
N LEU A 85 -3.25 7.93 -15.34
CA LEU A 85 -2.58 8.83 -16.29
C LEU A 85 -2.03 10.09 -15.60
N ASN A 86 -2.75 10.64 -14.62
CA ASN A 86 -2.27 11.78 -13.82
C ASN A 86 -1.01 11.43 -12.99
N PHE A 87 -0.97 10.24 -12.38
CA PHE A 87 0.22 9.76 -11.67
C PHE A 87 1.41 9.59 -12.61
N LEU A 88 1.21 9.00 -13.79
CA LEU A 88 2.27 8.79 -14.78
C LEU A 88 2.81 10.12 -15.33
N ASN A 89 1.96 11.14 -15.44
CA ASN A 89 2.33 12.50 -15.85
C ASN A 89 2.87 13.38 -14.70
N GLY A 90 2.96 12.86 -13.47
CA GLY A 90 3.56 13.59 -12.35
C GLY A 90 2.66 14.63 -11.67
N GLY A 91 1.35 14.64 -11.97
CA GLY A 91 0.43 15.72 -11.61
C GLY A 91 -0.37 15.51 -10.32
N ALA A 92 -0.29 14.34 -9.66
CA ALA A 92 -1.04 14.10 -8.43
C ALA A 92 -0.27 14.52 -7.17
N ALA A 93 -0.99 14.65 -6.05
CA ALA A 93 -0.40 15.01 -4.76
C ALA A 93 0.73 14.03 -4.34
N ILE A 94 0.54 12.73 -4.55
CA ILE A 94 1.56 11.73 -4.23
C ILE A 94 2.84 11.90 -5.05
N ASN A 95 2.76 12.40 -6.29
CA ASN A 95 3.97 12.73 -7.07
C ASN A 95 4.77 13.86 -6.42
N VAL A 96 4.08 14.86 -5.87
CA VAL A 96 4.71 15.97 -5.15
C VAL A 96 5.41 15.47 -3.89
N PHE A 97 4.71 14.69 -3.06
CA PHE A 97 5.29 14.13 -1.83
C PHE A 97 6.44 13.17 -2.11
N ALA A 98 6.30 12.30 -3.12
CA ALA A 98 7.34 11.37 -3.50
C ALA A 98 8.63 12.11 -3.91
N ARG A 99 8.53 13.11 -4.79
CA ARG A 99 9.69 13.95 -5.15
C ARG A 99 10.27 14.69 -3.96
N GLN A 100 9.43 15.27 -3.10
CA GLN A 100 9.88 16.04 -1.93
C GLN A 100 10.67 15.18 -0.93
N HIS A 101 10.32 13.90 -0.80
CA HIS A 101 10.96 12.97 0.13
C HIS A 101 11.94 12.00 -0.54
N GLY A 102 12.18 12.14 -1.84
CA GLY A 102 13.11 11.29 -2.61
C GLY A 102 12.62 9.85 -2.79
N PHE A 103 11.31 9.62 -2.83
CA PHE A 103 10.72 8.32 -3.14
C PHE A 103 10.56 8.13 -4.65
N ASP A 104 11.02 6.99 -5.15
CA ASP A 104 10.78 6.56 -6.52
C ASP A 104 9.35 6.04 -6.66
N LEU A 105 8.52 6.74 -7.42
CA LEU A 105 7.10 6.42 -7.58
C LEU A 105 6.86 5.52 -8.78
N HIS A 106 6.22 4.37 -8.55
CA HIS A 106 5.69 3.50 -9.60
C HIS A 106 4.19 3.28 -9.40
N VAL A 107 3.46 3.25 -10.52
CA VAL A 107 2.05 2.86 -10.56
C VAL A 107 1.98 1.41 -11.01
N VAL A 108 1.31 0.58 -10.24
CA VAL A 108 1.06 -0.83 -10.55
C VAL A 108 -0.37 -0.95 -11.05
N ASP A 109 -0.57 -1.25 -12.32
CA ASP A 109 -1.89 -1.60 -12.84
C ASP A 109 -2.21 -3.04 -12.44
N SER A 110 -3.00 -3.19 -11.38
CA SER A 110 -3.39 -4.50 -10.82
C SER A 110 -4.71 -5.00 -11.40
N GLY A 111 -5.50 -4.12 -12.03
CA GLY A 111 -6.85 -4.47 -12.47
C GLY A 111 -7.69 -3.30 -12.95
N VAL A 112 -7.11 -2.25 -13.52
CA VAL A 112 -7.89 -1.12 -14.03
C VAL A 112 -8.67 -1.55 -15.27
N ASN A 113 -9.93 -1.13 -15.41
CA ASN A 113 -10.75 -1.40 -16.59
C ASN A 113 -10.38 -0.46 -17.76
N ALA A 114 -9.11 -0.51 -18.15
CA ALA A 114 -8.52 0.26 -19.24
C ALA A 114 -7.21 -0.39 -19.70
N VAL A 115 -6.79 -0.04 -20.92
CA VAL A 115 -5.47 -0.41 -21.47
C VAL A 115 -4.60 0.84 -21.53
N PHE A 116 -3.41 0.78 -20.93
CA PHE A 116 -2.44 1.87 -20.95
C PHE A 116 -1.33 1.58 -21.95
N GLN A 117 -0.75 2.65 -22.52
CA GLN A 117 0.49 2.53 -23.27
C GLN A 117 1.65 2.24 -22.31
N PRO A 118 2.71 1.53 -22.76
CA PRO A 118 3.90 1.32 -21.95
C PRO A 118 4.47 2.65 -21.45
N HIS A 119 4.83 2.69 -20.16
CA HIS A 119 5.39 3.88 -19.52
C HIS A 119 6.46 3.45 -18.51
N PRO A 120 7.59 4.17 -18.37
CA PRO A 120 8.67 3.78 -17.44
C PRO A 120 8.23 3.65 -15.97
N LEU A 121 7.24 4.45 -15.57
CA LEU A 121 6.68 4.43 -14.21
C LEU A 121 5.48 3.47 -14.05
N LEU A 122 5.05 2.79 -15.12
CA LEU A 122 3.93 1.86 -15.09
C LEU A 122 4.43 0.42 -15.03
N ILE A 123 3.99 -0.31 -14.02
CA ILE A 123 4.20 -1.75 -13.90
C ILE A 123 2.90 -2.43 -14.34
N ASP A 124 2.97 -3.18 -15.44
CA ASP A 124 1.85 -4.01 -15.90
C ASP A 124 1.75 -5.29 -15.05
N ALA A 125 0.75 -5.33 -14.17
CA ALA A 125 0.47 -6.46 -13.30
C ALA A 125 -1.03 -6.84 -13.34
N LYS A 126 -1.73 -6.50 -14.43
CA LYS A 126 -3.20 -6.54 -14.50
C LYS A 126 -3.74 -7.95 -14.38
N ILE A 127 -4.58 -8.21 -13.38
CA ILE A 127 -5.21 -9.52 -13.14
C ILE A 127 -6.47 -9.71 -14.00
N GLY A 128 -7.23 -8.63 -14.19
CA GLY A 128 -8.47 -8.58 -14.96
C GLY A 128 -8.89 -7.13 -15.23
N MET A 129 -10.01 -6.93 -15.94
CA MET A 129 -10.57 -5.61 -16.22
C MET A 129 -11.54 -5.20 -15.11
N GLY A 130 -11.00 -4.94 -13.92
CA GLY A 130 -11.76 -4.75 -12.69
C GLY A 130 -12.16 -6.07 -12.03
N THR A 131 -12.63 -5.97 -10.79
CA THR A 131 -13.25 -7.10 -10.07
C THR A 131 -14.72 -7.24 -10.44
N GLU A 132 -15.28 -8.43 -10.25
CA GLU A 132 -16.72 -8.63 -10.26
C GLU A 132 -17.40 -7.86 -9.11
N ASN A 133 -18.71 -7.64 -9.24
CA ASN A 133 -19.53 -7.05 -8.19
C ASN A 133 -19.78 -8.07 -7.06
N PHE A 134 -19.08 -7.88 -5.93
CA PHE A 134 -19.14 -8.77 -4.77
C PHE A 134 -20.49 -8.88 -4.07
N ARG A 135 -21.46 -8.03 -4.44
CA ARG A 135 -22.85 -8.19 -4.00
C ARG A 135 -23.51 -9.42 -4.62
N HIS A 136 -23.16 -9.75 -5.85
CA HIS A 136 -23.83 -10.78 -6.65
C HIS A 136 -22.94 -12.00 -6.89
N HIS A 137 -21.62 -11.80 -7.05
CA HIS A 137 -20.66 -12.84 -7.38
C HIS A 137 -19.34 -12.60 -6.66
N PRO A 138 -18.50 -13.60 -6.34
CA PRO A 138 -17.17 -13.34 -5.78
C PRO A 138 -16.37 -12.34 -6.64
N ALA A 139 -15.75 -11.33 -6.01
CA ALA A 139 -15.01 -10.26 -6.72
C ALA A 139 -13.92 -10.81 -7.68
N MET A 140 -13.35 -11.95 -7.35
CA MET A 140 -12.40 -12.67 -8.20
C MET A 140 -12.39 -14.16 -7.83
N THR A 141 -11.83 -14.98 -8.71
CA THR A 141 -11.55 -16.39 -8.41
C THR A 141 -10.40 -16.54 -7.40
N ALA A 142 -10.33 -17.69 -6.74
CA ALA A 142 -9.21 -18.00 -5.83
C ALA A 142 -7.84 -17.99 -6.54
N ASP A 143 -7.81 -18.39 -7.82
CA ASP A 143 -6.60 -18.37 -8.64
C ASP A 143 -6.16 -16.94 -8.97
N GLN A 144 -7.10 -16.05 -9.33
CA GLN A 144 -6.82 -14.62 -9.52
C GLN A 144 -6.30 -13.97 -8.25
N CYS A 145 -6.89 -14.29 -7.09
CA CYS A 145 -6.40 -13.80 -5.79
C CYS A 145 -4.98 -14.28 -5.50
N THR A 146 -4.70 -15.56 -5.74
CA THR A 146 -3.35 -16.12 -5.60
C THR A 146 -2.37 -15.43 -6.55
N GLN A 147 -2.76 -15.22 -7.81
CA GLN A 147 -1.95 -14.51 -8.80
C GLN A 147 -1.66 -13.06 -8.40
N ALA A 148 -2.65 -12.34 -7.86
CA ALA A 148 -2.49 -10.97 -7.37
C ALA A 148 -1.46 -10.89 -6.25
N ILE A 149 -1.56 -11.78 -5.25
CA ILE A 149 -0.60 -11.87 -4.14
C ILE A 149 0.81 -12.20 -4.65
N THR A 150 0.94 -13.18 -5.55
CA THR A 150 2.23 -13.57 -6.13
C THR A 150 2.87 -12.43 -6.92
N ARG A 151 2.10 -11.69 -7.73
CA ARG A 151 2.59 -10.52 -8.46
C ARG A 151 3.02 -9.40 -7.53
N GLY A 152 2.23 -9.08 -6.50
CA GLY A 152 2.61 -8.09 -5.48
C GLY A 152 3.93 -8.43 -4.79
N ALA A 153 4.11 -9.71 -4.40
CA ALA A 153 5.37 -10.18 -3.82
C ALA A 153 6.56 -10.08 -4.79
N GLN A 154 6.35 -10.37 -6.07
CA GLN A 154 7.40 -10.23 -7.09
C GLN A 154 7.79 -8.77 -7.30
N ILE A 155 6.82 -7.85 -7.33
CA ILE A 155 7.08 -6.40 -7.46
C ILE A 155 7.90 -5.91 -6.26
N ALA A 156 7.53 -6.29 -5.04
CA ALA A 156 8.29 -5.93 -3.84
C ALA A 156 9.73 -6.48 -3.89
N ARG A 157 9.91 -7.76 -4.28
CA ARG A 157 11.25 -8.36 -4.44
C ARG A 157 12.09 -7.65 -5.51
N ASN A 158 11.48 -7.22 -6.62
CA ASN A 158 12.17 -6.48 -7.66
C ASN A 158 12.65 -5.12 -7.15
N ALA A 159 11.82 -4.38 -6.39
CA ALA A 159 12.24 -3.13 -5.76
C ALA A 159 13.41 -3.35 -4.79
N ILE A 160 13.36 -4.40 -3.96
CA ILE A 160 14.48 -4.77 -3.05
C ILE A 160 15.75 -5.07 -3.84
N ALA A 161 15.65 -5.84 -4.93
CA ALA A 161 16.79 -6.15 -5.78
C ALA A 161 17.42 -4.91 -6.45
N GLN A 162 16.65 -3.84 -6.62
CA GLN A 162 17.11 -2.53 -7.10
C GLN A 162 17.70 -1.64 -5.98
N GLY A 163 17.73 -2.14 -4.74
CA GLY A 163 18.34 -1.46 -3.59
C GLY A 163 17.35 -0.76 -2.66
N CYS A 164 16.04 -0.87 -2.89
CA CYS A 164 15.02 -0.33 -2.00
C CYS A 164 15.01 -1.09 -0.66
N ASN A 165 15.16 -0.36 0.45
CA ASN A 165 14.98 -0.93 1.80
C ASN A 165 13.76 -0.36 2.55
N VAL A 166 13.03 0.59 1.96
CA VAL A 166 11.80 1.17 2.51
C VAL A 166 10.78 1.36 1.39
N MET A 167 9.63 0.71 1.52
CA MET A 167 8.51 0.87 0.60
C MET A 167 7.36 1.61 1.27
N ALA A 168 6.78 2.57 0.55
CA ALA A 168 5.48 3.12 0.84
C ALA A 168 4.46 2.50 -0.13
N LEU A 169 3.27 2.21 0.38
CA LEU A 169 2.19 1.61 -0.39
C LEU A 169 1.04 2.61 -0.47
N GLY A 170 0.47 2.72 -1.66
CA GLY A 170 -0.74 3.47 -1.92
C GLY A 170 -1.62 2.72 -2.89
N GLU A 171 -2.80 3.27 -3.11
CA GLU A 171 -3.84 2.60 -3.88
C GLU A 171 -4.70 3.62 -4.63
N MET A 172 -5.38 3.16 -5.67
CA MET A 172 -6.32 3.98 -6.45
C MET A 172 -7.38 3.07 -7.08
N GLY A 173 -8.64 3.27 -6.73
CA GLY A 173 -9.75 2.58 -7.36
C GLY A 173 -11.08 3.15 -6.94
N ILE A 174 -11.95 3.50 -7.90
CA ILE A 174 -13.31 3.90 -7.53
C ILE A 174 -14.04 2.69 -6.90
N GLY A 175 -14.65 2.89 -5.73
CA GLY A 175 -15.34 1.86 -4.95
C GLY A 175 -14.46 1.01 -4.02
N ASN A 176 -13.15 1.25 -3.99
CA ASN A 176 -12.18 0.52 -3.15
C ASN A 176 -12.53 0.52 -1.65
N THR A 177 -13.03 1.63 -1.10
CA THR A 177 -13.37 1.76 0.32
C THR A 177 -14.49 0.81 0.72
N SER A 178 -15.45 0.53 -0.16
CA SER A 178 -16.50 -0.46 0.10
C SER A 178 -15.91 -1.87 0.24
N SER A 179 -14.98 -2.24 -0.64
CA SER A 179 -14.24 -3.50 -0.52
C SER A 179 -13.44 -3.56 0.78
N ALA A 180 -12.75 -2.47 1.14
CA ALA A 180 -11.96 -2.39 2.37
C ALA A 180 -12.84 -2.53 3.63
N SER A 181 -14.00 -1.89 3.67
CA SER A 181 -14.97 -2.01 4.77
C SER A 181 -15.47 -3.45 4.94
N CYS A 182 -15.76 -4.15 3.84
CA CYS A 182 -16.16 -5.56 3.90
C CYS A 182 -15.03 -6.46 4.47
N LEU A 183 -13.79 -6.25 4.01
CA LEU A 183 -12.64 -7.00 4.54
C LEU A 183 -12.41 -6.71 6.02
N MET A 184 -12.49 -5.45 6.44
CA MET A 184 -12.34 -5.05 7.84
C MET A 184 -13.41 -5.71 8.73
N SER A 185 -14.67 -5.71 8.30
CA SER A 185 -15.77 -6.33 9.04
C SER A 185 -15.52 -7.82 9.29
N VAL A 186 -15.10 -8.56 8.26
CA VAL A 186 -14.84 -10.01 8.36
C VAL A 186 -13.57 -10.32 9.15
N LEU A 187 -12.47 -9.62 8.89
CA LEU A 187 -11.18 -9.92 9.50
C LEU A 187 -11.09 -9.50 10.98
N CYS A 188 -11.84 -8.47 11.37
CA CYS A 188 -11.83 -7.95 12.73
C CYS A 188 -13.07 -8.38 13.54
N ASP A 189 -13.98 -9.17 12.97
CA ASP A 189 -15.26 -9.56 13.60
C ASP A 189 -16.07 -8.35 14.09
N LEU A 190 -16.21 -7.34 13.22
CA LEU A 190 -16.91 -6.09 13.53
C LEU A 190 -18.18 -5.96 12.68
N PRO A 191 -19.26 -5.39 13.24
CA PRO A 191 -20.47 -5.16 12.47
C PRO A 191 -20.25 -4.08 11.39
N MET A 192 -20.83 -4.28 10.20
CA MET A 192 -20.57 -3.45 9.01
C MET A 192 -20.73 -1.94 9.24
N HIS A 193 -21.71 -1.51 10.04
CA HIS A 193 -21.95 -0.09 10.32
C HIS A 193 -20.79 0.61 11.06
N GLN A 194 -19.86 -0.14 11.66
CA GLN A 194 -18.65 0.39 12.29
C GLN A 194 -17.46 0.44 11.32
N CYS A 195 -17.56 -0.23 10.17
CA CYS A 195 -16.49 -0.32 9.17
C CYS A 195 -16.68 0.61 7.98
N VAL A 196 -17.92 1.09 7.76
CA VAL A 196 -18.26 1.99 6.64
C VAL A 196 -18.03 3.45 7.04
N GLY A 197 -17.40 4.20 6.15
CA GLY A 197 -17.28 5.65 6.24
C GLY A 197 -17.72 6.31 4.93
N ARG A 198 -17.67 7.66 4.90
CA ARG A 198 -18.12 8.45 3.73
C ARG A 198 -17.26 8.29 2.46
N GLY A 199 -16.11 7.64 2.56
CA GLY A 199 -15.17 7.47 1.43
C GLY A 199 -14.83 8.81 0.78
N THR A 200 -14.93 8.87 -0.56
CA THR A 200 -14.70 10.08 -1.36
C THR A 200 -15.94 11.00 -1.41
N GLY A 201 -16.50 11.34 -0.24
CA GLY A 201 -17.50 12.41 -0.13
C GLY A 201 -18.96 12.00 -0.32
N LEU A 202 -19.33 10.74 0.01
CA LEU A 202 -20.73 10.36 0.13
C LEU A 202 -21.42 11.15 1.26
N SER A 203 -22.66 11.57 1.02
CA SER A 203 -23.52 12.18 2.04
C SER A 203 -24.17 11.13 2.94
N ASP A 204 -24.69 11.55 4.11
CA ASP A 204 -25.44 10.68 5.03
C ASP A 204 -26.89 10.35 4.54
N LYS A 205 -27.22 10.74 3.31
CA LYS A 205 -28.53 10.52 2.68
C LYS A 205 -28.51 9.31 1.77
#